data_AF-A0A7J6GEN1-F1
#
_entry.id   AF-A0A7J6GEN1-F1
#
_cell.length_a   1.000
_cell.length_b   1.000
_cell.length_c   1.000
_cell.angle_alpha   90.00
_cell.angle_beta   90.00
_cell.angle_gamma   90.00
#
_symmetry.space_group_name_H-M   'P 1'
#
loop_
_entity.id
_entity.type
_entity.pdbx_description
1 polymer ?
#
loop_
_entity_poly.entity_id
_entity_poly.type
_entity_poly.pdbx_seq_one_letter_code
_entity_poly.pdbx_strand_id
1 'polypeptide(L)'
;MAANRSNAFQWLYTMVVLFFPQVKISTISVGNDILEFSSENSNFLLPAIENIHLALRDLGIRRIDVSTTFSFINVITSFFLPSAAQFREPALGNVISPLLQLT
;
A
#
# COMPACT_ATOMS: atom_id res chain seq x y z
N MET A 1 -5.18 13.77 -6.55
CA MET A 1 -6.24 12.75 -6.40
C MET A 1 -5.98 11.80 -5.23
N ALA A 2 -4.78 11.21 -5.12
CA ALA A 2 -4.39 10.29 -4.05
C ALA A 2 -4.44 10.87 -2.62
N ALA A 3 -4.16 12.17 -2.46
CA ALA A 3 -4.18 12.84 -1.16
C ALA A 3 -5.60 13.25 -0.67
N ASN A 4 -6.65 13.09 -1.49
CA ASN A 4 -8.00 13.50 -1.10
C ASN A 4 -8.72 12.36 -0.38
N ARG A 5 -8.93 12.52 0.94
CA ARG A 5 -9.59 11.53 1.81
C ARG A 5 -11.02 11.20 1.37
N SER A 6 -11.77 12.15 0.82
CA SER A 6 -13.13 11.91 0.32
C SER A 6 -13.17 10.88 -0.81
N ASN A 7 -12.12 10.84 -1.65
CA ASN A 7 -12.01 9.83 -2.70
C ASN A 7 -11.75 8.43 -2.12
N ALA A 8 -10.94 8.33 -1.06
CA ALA A 8 -10.69 7.07 -0.37
C ALA A 8 -11.99 6.50 0.23
N PHE A 9 -12.81 7.36 0.86
CA PHE A 9 -14.14 6.97 1.34
C PHE A 9 -15.03 6.47 0.20
N GLN A 10 -15.15 7.23 -0.90
CA GLN A 10 -15.99 6.83 -2.03
C GLN A 10 -15.56 5.48 -2.62
N TRP A 11 -14.25 5.25 -2.73
CA TRP A 11 -13.70 3.98 -3.19
C TRP A 11 -14.01 2.84 -2.21
N LEU A 12 -13.81 3.05 -0.91
CA LEU A 12 -14.13 2.04 0.12
C LEU A 12 -15.61 1.69 0.14
N TYR A 13 -16.51 2.68 0.01
CA TYR A 13 -17.93 2.40 -0.03
C TYR A 13 -18.31 1.52 -1.22
N THR A 14 -17.75 1.79 -2.40
CA THR A 14 -18.09 1.06 -3.62
C THR A 14 -17.42 -0.31 -3.75
N MET A 15 -16.22 -0.49 -3.18
CA MET A 15 -15.41 -1.69 -3.38
C MET A 15 -15.29 -2.60 -2.15
N VAL A 16 -15.53 -2.07 -0.94
CA VAL A 16 -15.31 -2.80 0.32
C VAL A 16 -16.59 -2.89 1.15
N VAL A 17 -17.19 -1.75 1.50
CA VAL A 17 -18.33 -1.71 2.43
C VAL A 17 -19.54 -2.47 1.90
N LEU A 18 -19.82 -2.41 0.60
CA LEU A 18 -20.95 -3.14 -0.01
C LEU A 18 -20.85 -4.66 0.13
N PHE A 19 -19.64 -5.20 0.30
CA PHE A 19 -19.39 -6.65 0.35
C PHE A 19 -19.00 -7.14 1.76
N PHE A 20 -18.60 -6.24 2.65
CA PHE A 20 -18.21 -6.55 4.02
C PHE A 20 -19.45 -6.57 4.96
N PRO A 21 -19.62 -7.56 5.86
CA PRO A 21 -18.69 -8.63 6.22
C PRO A 21 -18.94 -9.97 5.50
N GLN A 22 -19.84 -10.02 4.51
CA GLN A 22 -20.22 -11.27 3.83
C GLN A 22 -19.04 -11.88 3.05
N VAL A 23 -18.24 -11.02 2.42
CA VAL A 23 -16.96 -11.38 1.81
C VAL A 23 -15.84 -11.15 2.81
N LYS A 24 -15.01 -12.17 3.01
CA LYS A 24 -13.83 -12.09 3.88
C LYS A 24 -12.71 -11.34 3.17
N ILE A 25 -12.73 -10.01 3.29
CA ILE A 25 -11.63 -9.14 2.86
C ILE A 25 -10.62 -9.07 4.00
N SER A 26 -9.39 -9.53 3.77
CA SER A 26 -8.30 -9.48 4.78
C SER A 26 -7.34 -8.31 4.56
N THR A 27 -7.09 -7.95 3.31
CA THR A 27 -6.03 -7.00 2.96
C THR A 27 -6.41 -6.23 1.70
N ILE A 28 -6.06 -4.95 1.64
CA ILE A 28 -6.13 -4.10 0.46
C ILE A 28 -4.71 -3.79 0.00
N SER A 29 -4.38 -4.19 -1.23
CA SER A 29 -3.13 -3.77 -1.89
C SER A 29 -3.41 -2.48 -2.67
N VAL A 30 -2.83 -1.38 -2.22
CA VAL A 30 -2.89 -0.09 -2.91
C VAL A 30 -1.75 -0.03 -3.93
N GLY A 31 -2.12 -0.14 -5.21
CA GLY A 31 -1.14 -0.16 -6.30
C GLY A 31 -0.58 -1.55 -6.61
N ASN A 32 0.07 -1.63 -7.78
CA ASN A 32 0.76 -2.83 -8.26
C ASN A 32 2.06 -2.39 -8.94
N ASP A 33 3.20 -2.74 -8.34
CA ASP A 33 4.54 -2.51 -8.92
C ASP A 33 4.86 -1.05 -9.27
N ILE A 34 4.41 -0.13 -8.41
CA ILE A 34 4.50 1.32 -8.66
C ILE A 34 5.93 1.81 -8.92
N LEU A 35 6.92 1.13 -8.34
CA LEU A 35 8.34 1.46 -8.48
C LEU A 35 8.93 1.11 -9.85
N GLU A 36 8.26 0.28 -10.65
CA GLU A 36 8.71 -0.10 -11.99
C GLU A 36 8.38 0.99 -13.03
N PHE A 37 7.31 1.75 -12.80
CA PHE A 37 6.78 2.69 -13.79
C PHE A 37 7.38 4.09 -13.69
N SER A 38 7.54 4.64 -12.48
CA SER A 38 8.28 5.90 -12.26
C SER A 38 8.55 6.15 -10.78
N SER A 39 9.66 6.83 -10.47
CA SER A 39 9.94 7.32 -9.12
C SER A 39 8.91 8.34 -8.64
N GLU A 40 8.28 9.09 -9.54
CA GLU A 40 7.28 10.11 -9.19
C GLU A 40 5.96 9.52 -8.69
N ASN A 41 5.59 8.31 -9.16
CA ASN A 41 4.37 7.65 -8.70
C ASN A 41 4.45 7.23 -7.23
N SER A 42 5.67 7.07 -6.69
CA SER A 42 5.88 6.82 -5.26
C SER A 42 5.32 7.93 -4.37
N ASN A 43 5.29 9.18 -4.85
CA ASN A 43 4.79 10.34 -4.12
C ASN A 43 3.28 10.25 -3.84
N PHE A 44 2.54 9.46 -4.62
CA PHE A 44 1.10 9.27 -4.45
C PHE A 44 0.75 8.03 -3.63
N LEU A 45 1.68 7.07 -3.51
CA LEU A 45 1.44 5.79 -2.87
C LEU A 45 1.24 5.92 -1.37
N LEU A 46 2.17 6.59 -0.68
CA LEU A 46 2.09 6.74 0.78
C LEU A 46 0.82 7.52 1.21
N PRO A 47 0.48 8.68 0.60
CA PRO A 47 -0.77 9.35 0.93
C PRO A 47 -2.02 8.53 0.62
N ALA A 48 -2.01 7.70 -0.43
CA ALA A 48 -3.14 6.83 -0.76
C ALA A 48 -3.33 5.72 0.28
N ILE A 49 -2.23 5.05 0.68
CA ILE A 49 -2.24 4.02 1.72
C ILE A 49 -2.74 4.59 3.04
N GLU A 50 -2.20 5.76 3.45
CA GLU A 50 -2.61 6.44 4.66
C GLU A 50 -4.09 6.82 4.63
N ASN A 51 -4.57 7.39 3.53
CA ASN A 51 -5.98 7.77 3.41
C ASN A 51 -6.93 6.56 3.46
N ILE A 52 -6.58 5.45 2.82
CA ILE A 52 -7.38 4.21 2.89
C ILE A 52 -7.35 3.63 4.31
N HIS A 53 -6.17 3.60 4.94
CA HIS A 53 -6.02 3.15 6.33
C HIS A 53 -6.91 3.96 7.28
N LEU A 54 -6.80 5.28 7.24
CA LEU A 54 -7.55 6.18 8.10
C LEU A 54 -9.07 6.11 7.82
N ALA A 55 -9.48 6.04 6.55
CA ALA A 55 -10.90 5.92 6.20
C ALA A 55 -11.50 4.57 6.68
N LEU A 56 -10.75 3.46 6.63
CA LEU A 56 -11.19 2.20 7.23
C LEU A 56 -11.37 2.33 8.75
N ARG A 57 -10.46 3.04 9.45
CA ARG A 57 -10.58 3.30 10.89
C ARG A 57 -11.81 4.12 11.23
N ASP A 58 -12.11 5.16 10.44
CA ASP A 58 -13.30 5.99 10.60
C ASP A 58 -14.60 5.20 10.40
N LEU A 59 -14.59 4.24 9.47
CA LEU A 59 -15.70 3.31 9.24
C LEU A 59 -15.80 2.21 10.31
N GLY A 60 -14.90 2.20 11.30
CA GLY A 60 -14.82 1.18 12.35
C GLY A 60 -14.29 -0.18 11.88
N ILE A 61 -13.80 -0.27 10.64
CA ILE A 61 -13.27 -1.50 10.05
C ILE A 61 -11.79 -1.62 10.43
N ARG A 62 -11.48 -2.54 11.35
CA ARG A 62 -10.12 -2.73 11.88
C ARG A 62 -9.45 -4.04 11.45
N ARG A 63 -10.19 -4.92 10.79
CA ARG A 63 -9.76 -6.28 10.42
C ARG A 63 -9.12 -6.38 9.03
N ILE A 64 -9.11 -5.26 8.29
CA ILE A 64 -8.58 -5.20 6.94
C ILE A 64 -7.25 -4.46 7.01
N ASP A 65 -6.17 -5.14 6.66
CA ASP A 65 -4.85 -4.54 6.57
C ASP A 65 -4.70 -3.77 5.25
N VAL A 66 -3.88 -2.72 5.24
CA VAL A 66 -3.59 -1.93 4.04
C VAL A 66 -2.11 -2.03 3.75
N SER A 67 -1.75 -2.42 2.54
CA SER A 67 -0.37 -2.57 2.09
C SER A 67 -0.26 -2.25 0.61
N THR A 68 0.88 -2.57 -0.01
CA THR A 68 1.15 -2.42 -1.44
C THR A 68 1.93 -3.63 -1.93
N THR A 69 1.77 -3.95 -3.21
CA THR A 69 2.46 -5.07 -3.86
C THR A 69 3.68 -4.57 -4.62
N PHE A 70 4.77 -5.32 -4.52
CA PHE A 70 6.04 -5.03 -5.17
C PHE A 70 6.60 -6.26 -5.88
N SER A 71 7.20 -6.00 -7.04
CA SER A 71 7.97 -6.97 -7.79
C SER A 71 9.26 -7.25 -7.05
N PHE A 72 9.45 -8.52 -6.71
CA PHE A 72 10.62 -9.00 -5.99
C PHE A 72 11.94 -8.63 -6.70
N ILE A 73 11.97 -8.78 -8.04
CA ILE A 73 13.16 -8.52 -8.87
C ILE A 73 13.53 -7.03 -8.85
N ASN A 74 12.53 -6.16 -8.79
CA ASN A 74 12.73 -4.71 -8.86
C ASN A 74 13.11 -4.11 -7.51
N VAL A 75 12.76 -4.79 -6.41
CA VAL A 75 12.88 -4.25 -5.05
C VAL A 75 14.01 -4.88 -4.24
N ILE A 76 14.52 -6.07 -4.60
CA ILE A 76 15.58 -6.77 -3.85
C ILE A 76 16.92 -6.82 -4.63
N THR A 77 18.05 -6.58 -3.96
CA THR A 77 19.41 -6.65 -4.53
C THR A 77 19.93 -8.09 -4.63
N SER A 78 20.22 -8.70 -3.47
CA SER A 78 20.93 -9.98 -3.36
C SER A 78 19.95 -11.13 -3.14
N PHE A 79 19.22 -11.51 -4.19
CA PHE A 79 18.18 -12.54 -4.13
C PHE A 79 18.70 -13.99 -4.06
N PHE A 80 19.99 -14.24 -4.33
CA PHE A 80 20.57 -15.60 -4.32
C PHE A 80 21.00 -16.08 -2.91
N LEU A 81 21.26 -15.16 -1.98
CA LEU A 81 21.58 -15.46 -0.58
C LEU A 81 20.50 -14.81 0.29
N PRO A 82 19.49 -15.57 0.79
CA PRO A 82 18.36 -15.00 1.51
C PRO A 82 18.76 -14.14 2.71
N SER A 83 19.83 -14.50 3.42
CA SER A 83 20.36 -13.74 4.56
C SER A 83 21.03 -12.41 4.18
N ALA A 84 21.42 -12.24 2.91
CA ALA A 84 22.04 -11.02 2.39
C ALA A 84 21.06 -10.14 1.60
N ALA A 85 19.80 -10.57 1.46
CA ALA A 85 18.79 -9.83 0.71
C ALA A 85 18.52 -8.46 1.34
N GLN A 86 18.61 -7.41 0.53
CA GLN A 86 18.37 -6.04 0.94
C GLN A 86 17.45 -5.35 -0.07
N PHE A 87 16.70 -4.37 0.42
CA PHE A 87 15.92 -3.49 -0.44
C PHE A 87 16.84 -2.60 -1.29
N ARG A 88 16.48 -2.42 -2.57
CA ARG A 88 17.21 -1.58 -3.52
C ARG A 88 16.93 -0.10 -3.27
N GLU A 89 17.95 0.75 -3.41
CA GLU A 89 17.73 2.19 -3.54
C GLU A 89 17.31 2.57 -4.98
N PRO A 90 16.46 3.60 -5.17
CA PRO A 90 15.89 4.51 -4.16
C PRO A 90 14.60 3.99 -3.49
N ALA A 91 14.16 2.75 -3.79
CA ALA A 91 12.90 2.20 -3.30
C ALA A 91 12.85 2.07 -1.77
N LEU A 92 13.98 1.67 -1.17
CA LEU A 92 14.14 1.59 0.27
C LEU A 92 13.83 2.95 0.92
N GLY A 93 14.56 4.00 0.55
CA GLY A 93 14.40 5.33 1.14
C GLY A 93 13.04 5.98 0.85
N ASN A 94 12.55 5.88 -0.39
CA ASN A 94 11.37 6.65 -0.82
C ASN A 94 10.03 6.00 -0.47
N VAL A 95 9.99 4.66 -0.37
CA VAL A 95 8.73 3.93 -0.21
C VAL A 95 8.77 2.95 0.94
N ILE A 96 9.75 2.04 0.97
CA ILE A 96 9.73 0.93 1.92
C ILE A 96 9.93 1.42 3.36
N SER A 97 10.93 2.27 3.62
CA SER A 97 11.18 2.80 4.96
C SER A 97 9.99 3.59 5.52
N PRO A 98 9.39 4.55 4.78
CA PRO A 98 8.17 5.22 5.23
C PRO A 98 6.97 4.27 5.41
N LEU A 99 6.79 3.30 4.52
CA LEU A 99 5.68 2.34 4.61
C LEU A 99 5.76 1.47 5.87
N LEU A 100 6.96 1.03 6.25
CA LEU A 100 7.19 0.25 7.47
C LEU A 100 6.96 1.06 8.76
N GLN A 101 6.95 2.39 8.68
CA GLN A 101 6.62 3.28 9.81
C GLN A 101 5.12 3.59 9.90
N LEU A 102 4.34 3.23 8.88
CA LEU A 102 2.93 3.60 8.73
C LEU A 102 1.97 2.63 9.46
N THR A 103 2.49 1.50 9.93
CA THR A 103 1.75 0.46 10.70
C THR A 103 1.67 0.79 12.18
#